data_AF-A0A2H1K8N0-F1
#
_entry.id   AF-A0A2H1K8N0-F1
#
_cell.length_a   1.000
_cell.length_b   1.000
_cell.length_c   1.000
_cell.angle_alpha   90.00
_cell.angle_beta   90.00
_cell.angle_gamma   90.00
#
_symmetry.space_group_name_H-M   'P 1'
#
loop_
_entity.id
_entity.type
_entity.pdbx_description
1 polymer ?
#
loop_
_entity_poly.entity_id
_entity_poly.type
_entity_poly.pdbx_seq_one_letter_code
_entity_poly.pdbx_strand_id
1 'polypeptide(L)'
;MDIGREITPAETALTPQQIEGIRQLRLDFSRMLMHHRFVVDEVLTKLSILREESVFAHSYNPIEHISSRVKSPRSLLEKVHRRGLPLDTEVIREKITDIAGIRITCSFIADTYHVLELLTAQDDIRVVEIKDYIARPKSNG
;
A
#
# COMPACT_ATOMS: atom_id res chain seq x y z
N MET A 1 11.58 2.28 57.27
CA MET A 1 11.89 0.87 57.00
C MET A 1 10.87 0.37 55.98
N ASP A 2 11.17 0.48 54.69
CA ASP A 2 11.28 -0.66 53.78
C ASP A 2 11.78 -0.16 52.42
N ILE A 3 13.11 -0.21 52.32
CA ILE A 3 13.98 -0.58 51.19
C ILE A 3 13.40 -0.44 49.77
N GLY A 4 14.08 0.42 49.00
CA GLY A 4 13.92 0.54 47.56
C GLY A 4 14.09 -0.81 46.86
N ARG A 5 13.13 -1.11 45.99
CA ARG A 5 13.24 -2.21 45.05
C ARG A 5 14.12 -1.72 43.90
N GLU A 6 15.42 -1.97 44.00
CA GLU A 6 16.34 -1.87 42.87
C GLU A 6 15.83 -2.81 41.77
N ILE A 7 15.34 -2.24 40.67
CA ILE A 7 15.07 -3.00 39.45
C ILE A 7 16.44 -3.32 38.86
N THR A 8 16.82 -4.60 38.95
CA THR A 8 18.11 -5.06 38.42
C THR A 8 18.10 -5.02 36.87
N PRO A 9 19.24 -4.74 36.21
CA PRO A 9 19.32 -4.61 34.75
C PRO A 9 19.05 -5.91 33.94
N ALA A 10 18.81 -7.04 34.61
CA ALA A 10 18.76 -8.36 34.00
C ALA A 10 17.37 -8.77 33.48
N GLU A 11 16.29 -8.09 33.89
CA GLU A 11 14.91 -8.47 33.51
C GLU A 11 14.48 -7.97 32.10
N THR A 12 15.37 -7.29 31.37
CA THR A 12 15.08 -6.74 30.02
C THR A 12 15.77 -7.52 28.89
N ALA A 13 16.55 -8.56 29.18
CA ALA A 13 17.26 -9.31 28.15
C ALA A 13 16.31 -10.28 27.41
N LEU A 14 16.09 -10.03 26.11
CA LEU A 14 15.35 -10.95 25.23
C LEU A 14 16.06 -12.30 25.13
N THR A 15 15.31 -13.40 25.25
CA THR A 15 15.85 -14.74 25.04
C THR A 15 16.30 -14.95 23.58
N PRO A 16 17.25 -15.86 23.32
CA PRO A 16 17.65 -16.19 21.95
C PRO A 16 16.48 -16.59 21.04
N GLN A 17 15.48 -17.32 21.56
CA GLN A 17 14.28 -17.65 20.79
C GLN A 17 13.46 -16.40 20.43
N GLN A 18 13.32 -15.45 21.36
CA GLN A 18 12.61 -14.19 21.09
C GLN A 18 13.36 -13.32 20.07
N ILE A 19 14.69 -13.25 20.15
CA ILE A 19 15.52 -12.52 19.18
C ILE A 19 15.34 -13.11 17.78
N GLU A 20 15.37 -14.44 17.65
CA GLU A 20 15.17 -15.08 16.36
C GLU A 20 13.74 -14.88 15.84
N GLY A 21 12.73 -14.95 16.71
CA GLY A 21 11.33 -14.65 16.35
C GLY A 21 11.16 -13.22 15.80
N ILE A 22 11.76 -12.22 16.46
CA ILE A 22 11.75 -10.82 15.99
C ILE A 22 12.47 -10.70 14.64
N ARG A 23 13.58 -11.42 14.46
CA ARG A 23 14.34 -11.42 13.21
C ARG A 23 13.51 -11.97 12.06
N GLN A 24 12.84 -13.11 12.26
CA GLN A 24 11.96 -13.72 11.26
C GLN A 24 10.80 -12.79 10.90
N LEU A 25 10.12 -12.24 11.90
CA LEU A 25 9.05 -11.26 11.68
C LEU A 25 9.53 -10.07 10.84
N ARG A 26 10.72 -9.54 11.14
CA ARG A 26 11.31 -8.44 10.35
C ARG A 26 11.58 -8.85 8.90
N LEU A 27 12.07 -10.06 8.66
CA LEU A 27 12.33 -10.58 7.31
C LEU A 27 11.02 -10.72 6.53
N ASP A 28 9.98 -11.29 7.16
CA ASP A 28 8.67 -11.48 6.54
C ASP A 28 8.02 -10.16 6.17
N PHE A 29 8.08 -9.17 7.07
CA PHE A 29 7.62 -7.81 6.77
C PHE A 29 8.40 -7.17 5.64
N SER A 30 9.72 -7.32 5.63
CA SER A 30 10.57 -6.76 4.57
C SER A 30 10.24 -7.37 3.22
N ARG A 31 10.04 -8.70 3.17
CA ARG A 31 9.63 -9.42 1.96
C ARG A 31 8.26 -8.98 1.46
N MET A 32 7.28 -8.88 2.37
CA MET A 32 5.94 -8.41 2.02
C MET A 32 5.98 -7.00 1.40
N LEU A 33 6.69 -6.06 2.02
CA LEU A 33 6.80 -4.69 1.50
C LEU A 33 7.55 -4.65 0.16
N MET A 34 8.55 -5.50 -0.03
CA MET A 34 9.23 -5.67 -1.31
C MET A 34 8.27 -6.13 -2.40
N HIS A 35 7.42 -7.14 -2.14
CA HIS A 35 6.41 -7.58 -3.11
C HIS A 35 5.45 -6.45 -3.49
N HIS A 36 4.99 -5.65 -2.52
CA HIS A 36 4.14 -4.50 -2.81
C HIS A 36 4.85 -3.42 -3.62
N ARG A 37 6.16 -3.26 -3.46
CA ARG A 37 6.95 -2.38 -4.31
C ARG A 37 6.98 -2.86 -5.76
N PHE A 38 7.17 -4.15 -5.98
CA PHE A 38 7.14 -4.73 -7.33
C PHE A 38 5.79 -4.54 -8.01
N VAL A 39 4.68 -4.72 -7.27
CA VAL A 39 3.34 -4.43 -7.77
C VAL A 39 3.20 -2.97 -8.19
N VAL A 40 3.73 -2.04 -7.38
CA VAL A 40 3.73 -0.62 -7.75
C VAL A 40 4.52 -0.38 -9.04
N ASP A 41 5.72 -0.93 -9.15
CA ASP A 41 6.59 -0.75 -10.30
C ASP A 41 5.95 -1.29 -11.58
N GLU A 42 5.33 -2.47 -11.52
CA GLU A 42 4.61 -3.09 -12.64
C GLU A 42 3.44 -2.23 -13.14
N VAL A 43 2.58 -1.79 -12.22
CA VAL A 43 1.42 -0.95 -12.59
C VAL A 43 1.88 0.43 -13.08
N LEU A 44 2.96 0.99 -12.52
CA LEU A 44 3.56 2.24 -13.03
C LEU A 44 4.06 2.10 -14.46
N THR A 45 4.68 0.97 -14.81
CA THR A 45 5.10 0.69 -16.18
C THR A 45 3.89 0.64 -17.12
N LYS A 46 2.83 -0.09 -16.76
CA LYS A 46 1.57 -0.14 -17.53
C LYS A 46 0.98 1.24 -17.76
N LEU A 47 0.88 2.06 -16.70
CA LEU A 47 0.36 3.42 -16.79
C LEU A 47 1.24 4.35 -17.62
N SER A 48 2.57 4.17 -17.57
CA SER A 48 3.50 4.96 -18.38
C SER A 48 3.34 4.66 -19.86
N ILE A 49 3.14 3.39 -20.22
CA ILE A 49 2.83 2.96 -21.60
C ILE A 49 1.51 3.56 -22.07
N LEU A 50 0.43 3.43 -21.28
CA LEU A 50 -0.88 4.02 -21.63
C LEU A 50 -0.80 5.54 -21.86
N ARG A 51 0.02 6.23 -21.06
CA ARG A 51 0.28 7.66 -21.20
C ARG A 51 0.96 7.98 -22.54
N GLU A 52 1.98 7.21 -22.92
CA GLU A 52 2.72 7.38 -24.17
C GLU A 52 1.85 7.09 -25.40
N GLU A 53 1.05 6.01 -25.35
CA GLU A 53 0.09 5.65 -26.40
C GLU A 53 -0.96 6.73 -26.63
N SER A 54 -1.47 7.32 -25.54
CA SER A 54 -2.48 8.37 -25.61
C SER A 54 -1.96 9.63 -26.32
N VAL A 55 -0.72 10.03 -26.03
CA VAL A 55 -0.05 11.16 -26.71
C VAL A 55 0.07 10.91 -28.21
N PHE A 56 0.43 9.68 -28.60
CA PHE A 56 0.60 9.31 -29.99
C PHE A 56 -0.73 9.24 -30.76
N ALA A 57 -1.77 8.67 -30.17
CA ALA A 57 -3.03 8.40 -30.84
C ALA A 57 -4.01 9.58 -30.87
N HIS A 58 -4.08 10.38 -29.80
CA HIS A 58 -5.19 11.34 -29.60
C HIS A 58 -4.76 12.80 -29.53
N SER A 59 -3.47 13.10 -29.73
CA SER A 59 -2.90 14.46 -29.61
C SER A 59 -3.11 15.12 -28.24
N TYR A 60 -3.57 14.37 -27.24
CA TYR A 60 -3.81 14.80 -25.86
C TYR A 60 -3.51 13.65 -24.90
N ASN A 61 -3.02 13.98 -23.71
CA ASN A 61 -2.67 13.02 -22.68
C ASN A 61 -3.67 13.10 -21.50
N PRO A 62 -4.50 12.06 -21.28
CA PRO A 62 -5.46 12.02 -20.17
C PRO A 62 -4.78 11.98 -18.79
N ILE A 63 -3.52 11.55 -18.70
CA ILE A 63 -2.77 11.39 -17.46
C ILE A 63 -1.77 12.54 -17.29
N GLU A 64 -2.08 13.48 -16.39
CA GLU A 64 -1.23 14.63 -16.09
C GLU A 64 -0.07 14.25 -15.16
N HIS A 65 -0.36 13.53 -14.09
CA HIS A 65 0.64 13.13 -13.10
C HIS A 65 0.34 11.76 -12.51
N ILE A 66 1.39 10.96 -12.34
CA ILE A 66 1.32 9.68 -11.63
C ILE A 66 2.23 9.78 -10.42
N SER A 67 1.68 9.49 -9.25
CA SER A 67 2.46 9.33 -8.02
C SER A 67 2.18 7.96 -7.42
N SER A 68 3.19 7.37 -6.80
CA SER A 68 3.05 6.09 -6.11
C SER A 68 3.67 6.15 -4.73
N ARG A 69 3.26 5.20 -3.88
CA ARG A 69 3.86 4.98 -2.58
C ARG A 69 3.70 3.53 -2.16
N VAL A 70 4.68 3.05 -1.42
CA VAL A 70 4.52 1.88 -0.55
C VAL A 70 4.47 2.37 0.88
N LYS A 71 3.50 1.90 1.65
CA LYS A 71 3.33 2.30 3.05
C LYS A 71 4.58 1.93 3.85
N SER A 72 5.09 2.87 4.66
CA SER A 72 6.24 2.60 5.52
C SER A 72 5.92 1.51 6.55
N PRO A 73 6.92 0.73 7.02
CA PRO A 73 6.70 -0.29 8.05
C PRO A 73 5.99 0.29 9.28
N ARG A 74 6.45 1.46 9.75
CA ARG A 74 5.85 2.15 10.91
C ARG A 74 4.38 2.47 10.68
N SER A 75 4.03 3.14 9.58
CA SER A 75 2.64 3.51 9.31
C SER A 75 1.75 2.30 9.05
N LEU A 76 2.31 1.20 8.53
CA LEU A 76 1.60 -0.06 8.38
C LEU A 76 1.27 -0.66 9.75
N LEU A 77 2.26 -0.78 10.65
CA LEU A 77 2.06 -1.27 12.01
C LEU A 77 1.04 -0.42 12.78
N GLU A 78 1.12 0.90 12.69
CA GLU A 78 0.12 1.82 13.28
C GLU A 78 -1.29 1.54 12.74
N LYS A 79 -1.44 1.25 11.44
CA LYS A 79 -2.73 0.94 10.83
C LYS A 79 -3.26 -0.43 11.24
N VAL A 80 -2.39 -1.43 11.34
CA VAL A 80 -2.70 -2.79 11.83
C VAL A 80 -3.21 -2.70 13.27
N HIS A 81 -2.48 -1.98 14.12
CA HIS A 81 -2.87 -1.76 15.52
C HIS A 81 -4.20 -1.01 15.65
N ARG A 82 -4.38 0.10 14.92
CA ARG A 82 -5.64 0.87 14.92
C ARG A 82 -6.86 0.04 14.50
N ARG A 83 -6.65 -0.97 13.66
CA ARG A 83 -7.71 -1.89 13.21
C ARG A 83 -7.85 -3.14 14.07
N GLY A 84 -7.05 -3.30 15.12
CA GLY A 84 -7.07 -4.48 15.99
C GLY A 84 -6.70 -5.77 15.28
N LEU A 85 -5.86 -5.71 14.24
CA LEU A 85 -5.44 -6.88 13.47
C LEU A 85 -4.22 -7.55 14.10
N PRO A 86 -4.10 -8.89 14.00
CA PRO A 86 -2.88 -9.59 14.42
C PRO A 86 -1.68 -9.19 13.57
N LEU A 87 -0.48 -9.28 14.16
CA LEU A 87 0.80 -9.10 13.46
C LEU A 87 1.17 -10.37 12.67
N ASP A 88 0.34 -10.69 11.71
CA ASP A 88 0.50 -11.81 10.79
C ASP A 88 0.50 -11.27 9.35
N THR A 89 1.50 -11.67 8.55
CA THR A 89 1.66 -11.06 7.22
C THR A 89 0.56 -11.45 6.23
N GLU A 90 -0.07 -12.62 6.38
CA GLU A 90 -1.20 -13.02 5.52
C GLU A 90 -2.45 -12.23 5.88
N VAL A 91 -2.77 -12.11 7.16
CA VAL A 91 -3.91 -11.31 7.62
C VAL A 91 -3.73 -9.84 7.19
N ILE A 92 -2.51 -9.31 7.28
CA ILE A 92 -2.22 -7.94 6.86
C ILE A 92 -2.43 -7.79 5.35
N ARG A 93 -1.93 -8.72 4.53
CA ARG A 93 -2.13 -8.71 3.06
C ARG A 93 -3.60 -8.74 2.68
N GLU A 94 -4.39 -9.58 3.34
CA GLU A 94 -5.82 -9.75 3.03
C GLU A 94 -6.64 -8.53 3.47
N LYS A 95 -6.35 -7.98 4.66
CA LYS A 95 -7.21 -6.95 5.27
C LYS A 95 -6.77 -5.52 4.97
N ILE A 96 -5.48 -5.25 4.72
CA ILE A 96 -4.98 -3.90 4.43
C ILE A 96 -4.81 -3.70 2.92
N THR A 97 -5.74 -2.96 2.31
CA THR A 97 -5.81 -2.80 0.85
C THR A 97 -4.93 -1.69 0.27
N ASP A 98 -4.36 -0.81 1.10
CA ASP A 98 -3.61 0.39 0.67
C ASP A 98 -2.11 0.34 1.03
N ILE A 99 -1.52 -0.86 1.04
CA ILE A 99 -0.08 -1.04 1.25
C ILE A 99 0.70 -0.50 0.05
N ALA A 100 0.32 -0.93 -1.15
CA ALA A 100 0.72 -0.34 -2.43
C ALA A 100 -0.36 0.64 -2.87
N GLY A 101 0.01 1.90 -3.12
CA GLY A 101 -0.94 2.91 -3.55
C GLY A 101 -0.40 3.70 -4.74
N ILE A 102 -1.19 3.77 -5.80
CA ILE A 102 -0.93 4.61 -6.97
C ILE A 102 -2.04 5.66 -7.04
N ARG A 103 -1.66 6.89 -7.36
CA ARG A 103 -2.56 8.00 -7.62
C ARG A 103 -2.29 8.52 -9.01
N ILE A 104 -3.34 8.56 -9.81
CA ILE A 104 -3.35 9.10 -11.16
C ILE A 104 -4.15 10.39 -11.11
N THR A 105 -3.54 11.49 -11.52
CA THR A 105 -4.19 12.78 -11.70
C THR A 105 -4.47 12.95 -13.19
N CYS A 106 -5.73 13.21 -13.52
CA CYS A 106 -6.19 13.43 -14.89
C CYS A 106 -6.68 14.87 -15.05
N SER A 107 -6.68 15.42 -16.26
CA SER A 107 -7.11 16.81 -16.48
C SER A 107 -8.62 16.97 -16.44
N PHE A 108 -9.37 15.98 -16.92
CA PHE A 108 -10.84 15.99 -16.89
C PHE A 108 -11.42 14.78 -16.18
N ILE A 109 -12.68 14.92 -15.74
CA ILE A 109 -13.44 13.81 -15.13
C ILE A 109 -13.59 12.64 -16.11
N ALA A 110 -13.87 12.94 -17.39
CA ALA A 110 -14.01 11.92 -18.43
C ALA A 110 -12.74 11.04 -18.56
N ASP A 111 -11.56 11.65 -18.45
CA ASP A 111 -10.27 10.94 -18.50
C ASP A 111 -10.10 9.95 -17.34
N THR A 112 -10.65 10.28 -16.16
CA THR A 112 -10.60 9.36 -15.01
C THR A 112 -11.30 8.04 -15.32
N TYR A 113 -12.47 8.12 -15.97
CA TYR A 113 -13.21 6.93 -16.38
C TYR A 113 -12.53 6.20 -17.54
N HIS A 114 -11.95 6.94 -18.49
CA HIS A 114 -11.21 6.34 -19.60
C HIS A 114 -9.97 5.56 -19.12
N VAL A 115 -9.17 6.15 -18.22
CA VAL A 115 -8.01 5.47 -17.62
C VAL A 115 -8.45 4.25 -16.81
N LEU A 116 -9.56 4.34 -16.07
CA LEU A 116 -10.12 3.20 -15.35
C LEU A 116 -10.47 2.05 -16.32
N GLU A 117 -11.13 2.35 -17.42
CA GLU A 117 -11.49 1.36 -18.45
C GLU A 117 -10.23 0.70 -19.04
N LEU A 118 -9.26 1.48 -19.51
CA LEU A 118 -8.03 0.97 -20.10
C LEU A 118 -7.21 0.12 -19.12
N LEU A 119 -7.13 0.54 -17.85
CA LEU A 119 -6.39 -0.21 -16.84
C LEU A 119 -7.10 -1.53 -16.49
N THR A 120 -8.43 -1.51 -16.38
CA THR A 120 -9.20 -2.69 -15.96
C THR A 120 -9.53 -3.65 -17.11
N ALA A 121 -9.29 -3.25 -18.36
CA ALA A 121 -9.38 -4.12 -19.53
C ALA A 121 -8.17 -5.07 -19.69
N GLN A 122 -7.09 -4.87 -18.93
CA GLN A 122 -5.91 -5.74 -18.97
C GLN A 122 -6.22 -7.10 -18.32
N ASP A 123 -5.74 -8.18 -18.92
CA ASP A 123 -6.03 -9.56 -18.52
C ASP A 123 -5.42 -9.95 -17.16
N ASP A 124 -4.34 -9.29 -16.77
CA ASP A 124 -3.65 -9.47 -15.48
C ASP A 124 -4.17 -8.56 -14.36
N ILE A 125 -5.20 -7.75 -14.62
CA ILE A 125 -5.81 -6.87 -13.63
C ILE A 125 -7.22 -7.35 -13.26
N ARG A 126 -7.39 -7.72 -11.99
CA ARG A 126 -8.70 -8.08 -11.42
C ARG A 126 -9.22 -6.99 -10.50
N VAL A 127 -10.36 -6.41 -10.86
CA VAL A 127 -11.09 -5.46 -10.01
C VAL A 127 -11.71 -6.20 -8.82
N VAL A 128 -11.36 -5.79 -7.61
CA VAL A 128 -11.94 -6.31 -6.36
C VAL A 128 -13.06 -5.41 -5.85
N GLU A 129 -12.86 -4.09 -5.91
CA GLU A 129 -13.79 -3.09 -5.41
C GLU A 129 -13.59 -1.76 -6.15
N ILE A 130 -14.68 -1.09 -6.51
CA ILE A 130 -14.66 0.29 -7.05
C ILE A 130 -15.47 1.19 -6.12
N LYS A 131 -14.88 2.33 -5.74
CA LYS A 131 -15.53 3.38 -4.95
C LYS A 131 -15.51 4.69 -5.72
N ASP A 132 -16.60 4.97 -6.44
CA ASP A 132 -16.75 6.19 -7.24
C ASP A 132 -17.28 7.34 -6.39
N TYR A 133 -16.36 8.18 -5.90
CA TYR A 133 -16.70 9.40 -5.17
C TYR A 133 -16.92 10.63 -6.07
N ILE A 134 -16.74 10.51 -7.39
CA ILE A 134 -17.11 11.57 -8.34
C ILE A 134 -18.63 11.52 -8.55
N ALA A 135 -19.16 10.34 -8.87
CA ALA A 135 -20.60 10.12 -9.03
C ALA A 135 -21.34 10.12 -7.69
N ARG A 136 -20.69 9.66 -6.61
CA ARG A 136 -21.27 9.62 -5.25
C ARG A 136 -20.33 10.28 -4.23
N PRO A 137 -20.29 11.63 -4.20
CA PRO A 137 -19.46 12.36 -3.26
C PRO A 137 -19.74 11.98 -1.82
N LYS A 138 -18.71 12.05 -0.97
CA LYS A 138 -18.92 11.92 0.47
C LYS A 138 -19.60 13.18 1.00
N SER A 139 -20.19 13.06 2.18
CA SER A 139 -20.84 14.20 2.86
C SER A 139 -19.90 15.38 3.12
N ASN A 140 -18.59 15.13 3.20
CA ASN A 140 -17.58 16.14 3.48
C ASN A 140 -17.01 16.81 2.20
N GLY A 141 -17.52 16.48 1.02
CA GLY A 141 -16.88 16.78 -0.27
C GLY A 141 -15.58 16.02 -0.48
#